data_AF-A0A9Q7A4K4-F1
#
_entry.id   AF-A0A9Q7A4K4-F1
#
_cell.length_a   1.000
_cell.length_b   1.000
_cell.length_c   1.000
_cell.angle_alpha   90.00
_cell.angle_beta   90.00
_cell.angle_gamma   90.00
#
_symmetry.space_group_name_H-M   'P 1'
#
loop_
_entity.id
_entity.type
_entity.pdbx_description
1 polymer ?
#
loop_
_entity_poly.entity_id
_entity_poly.type
_entity_poly.pdbx_seq_one_letter_code
_entity_poly.pdbx_strand_id
1 'polypeptide(L)'
;MLFLFSGHFTQTSELVSARQRGEMVLAILEGPVLHCGLGMPSDPDAFEKAFGGHSIAFWRQALRVLDRGTGGDRAEKGELQLVYAFPLRGSVDGARILADGDVSFDAASGRVTVPLTASIPSGTFELSASQIKGWALFPTAGLPFRVRGYSAAKGLTLEPQTGSGTIARYDELHALRALKAYLIDGTFFVDDVSAGGAQPQVDNIAALHFDFDAATGFLFVTVVAAGERADERPLYDSPSDLPGWPDLSLPDFSTKWRYRRLVVVQRGWRLRN
;
A
#
# COMPACT_ATOMS: atom_id res chain seq x y z
N MET A 1 -48.86 -4.22 -1.68
CA MET A 1 -47.76 -5.19 -1.50
C MET A 1 -46.56 -4.90 -2.38
N LEU A 2 -46.70 -4.74 -3.70
CA LEU A 2 -45.57 -4.55 -4.64
C LEU A 2 -44.62 -3.38 -4.29
N PHE A 3 -45.14 -2.25 -3.82
CA PHE A 3 -44.35 -1.07 -3.43
C PHE A 3 -43.46 -1.29 -2.19
N LEU A 4 -43.88 -2.13 -1.23
CA LEU A 4 -43.06 -2.45 -0.06
C LEU A 4 -41.89 -3.36 -0.46
N PHE A 5 -42.13 -4.30 -1.38
CA PHE A 5 -41.08 -5.16 -1.91
C PHE A 5 -40.05 -4.40 -2.76
N SER A 6 -40.49 -3.45 -3.61
CA SER A 6 -39.55 -2.65 -4.41
C SER A 6 -38.69 -1.70 -3.57
N GLY A 7 -39.26 -1.13 -2.50
CA GLY A 7 -38.51 -0.30 -1.55
C GLY A 7 -37.45 -1.12 -0.81
N HIS A 8 -37.83 -2.28 -0.27
CA HIS A 8 -36.90 -3.17 0.44
C HIS A 8 -35.78 -3.71 -0.46
N PHE A 9 -36.11 -4.06 -1.72
CA PHE A 9 -35.11 -4.50 -2.70
C PHE A 9 -34.11 -3.38 -3.02
N THR A 10 -34.61 -2.16 -3.26
CA THR A 10 -33.75 -1.00 -3.55
C THR A 10 -32.81 -0.72 -2.38
N GLN A 11 -33.34 -0.67 -1.15
CA GLN A 11 -32.54 -0.47 0.05
C GLN A 11 -31.44 -1.54 0.20
N THR A 12 -31.81 -2.80 0.03
CA THR A 12 -30.86 -3.92 0.12
C THR A 12 -29.77 -3.79 -0.94
N SER A 13 -30.14 -3.48 -2.19
CA SER A 13 -29.19 -3.29 -3.28
C SER A 13 -28.19 -2.18 -2.99
N GLU A 14 -28.64 -1.01 -2.52
CA GLU A 14 -27.76 0.12 -2.20
C GLU A 14 -26.77 -0.21 -1.07
N LEU A 15 -27.22 -0.92 -0.03
CA LEU A 15 -26.35 -1.37 1.07
C LEU A 15 -25.32 -2.40 0.59
N VAL A 16 -25.71 -3.34 -0.28
CA VAL A 16 -24.78 -4.32 -0.86
C VAL A 16 -23.74 -3.64 -1.73
N SER A 17 -24.15 -2.70 -2.60
CA SER A 17 -23.22 -1.92 -3.43
C SER A 17 -22.26 -1.07 -2.60
N ALA A 18 -22.76 -0.39 -1.57
CA ALA A 18 -21.94 0.37 -0.63
C ALA A 18 -20.89 -0.54 0.05
N ARG A 19 -21.33 -1.69 0.57
CA ARG A 19 -20.43 -2.66 1.20
C ARG A 19 -19.37 -3.17 0.23
N GLN A 20 -19.76 -3.55 -0.98
CA GLN A 20 -18.82 -4.04 -2.00
C GLN A 20 -17.73 -3.01 -2.31
N ARG A 21 -18.10 -1.74 -2.47
CA ARG A 21 -17.13 -0.64 -2.69
C ARG A 21 -16.16 -0.49 -1.52
N GLY A 22 -16.65 -0.53 -0.29
CA GLY A 22 -15.80 -0.52 0.90
C GLY A 22 -14.81 -1.67 0.93
N GLU A 23 -15.29 -2.90 0.67
CA GLU A 23 -14.43 -4.10 0.61
C GLU A 23 -13.42 -4.03 -0.54
N MET A 24 -13.76 -3.40 -1.68
CA MET A 24 -12.81 -3.17 -2.77
C MET A 24 -11.63 -2.29 -2.33
N VAL A 25 -11.89 -1.20 -1.59
CA VAL A 25 -10.82 -0.34 -1.04
C VAL A 25 -9.91 -1.16 -0.13
N LEU A 26 -10.48 -1.96 0.78
CA LEU A 26 -9.71 -2.81 1.68
C LEU A 26 -8.89 -3.86 0.92
N ALA A 27 -9.45 -4.49 -0.11
CA ALA A 27 -8.77 -5.49 -0.93
C ALA A 27 -7.60 -4.89 -1.73
N ILE A 28 -7.73 -3.66 -2.23
CA ILE A 28 -6.66 -2.95 -2.93
C ILE A 28 -5.47 -2.70 -1.99
N LEU A 29 -5.74 -2.34 -0.73
CA LEU A 29 -4.71 -2.03 0.26
C LEU A 29 -4.06 -3.27 0.89
N GLU A 30 -4.76 -4.41 0.91
CA GLU A 30 -4.31 -5.62 1.60
C GLU A 30 -2.92 -6.09 1.19
N GLY A 31 -2.67 -6.22 -0.11
CA GLY A 31 -1.37 -6.67 -0.64
C GLY A 31 -0.21 -5.76 -0.20
N PRO A 32 -0.28 -4.45 -0.50
CA PRO A 32 0.72 -3.47 -0.07
C PRO A 32 0.94 -3.42 1.45
N VAL A 33 -0.13 -3.45 2.25
CA VAL A 33 -0.04 -3.40 3.72
C VAL A 33 0.67 -4.64 4.27
N LEU A 34 0.31 -5.85 3.79
CA LEU A 34 0.90 -7.10 4.26
C LEU A 34 2.39 -7.27 3.93
N HIS A 35 2.88 -6.55 2.91
CA HIS A 35 4.29 -6.58 2.50
C HIS A 35 5.03 -5.28 2.83
N CYS A 36 4.41 -4.39 3.60
CA CYS A 36 5.00 -3.12 3.97
C CYS A 36 6.25 -3.34 4.85
N GLY A 37 7.34 -2.64 4.51
CA GLY A 37 8.61 -2.69 5.26
C GLY A 37 9.40 -3.99 5.12
N LEU A 38 8.87 -5.03 4.48
CA LEU A 38 9.55 -6.32 4.35
C LEU A 38 10.90 -6.19 3.62
N GLY A 39 11.98 -6.63 4.25
CA GLY A 39 13.34 -6.55 3.68
C GLY A 39 13.95 -5.15 3.68
N MET A 40 13.45 -4.25 4.54
CA MET A 40 13.92 -2.87 4.68
C MET A 40 14.28 -2.55 6.14
N PRO A 41 15.14 -1.55 6.39
CA PRO A 41 15.40 -1.06 7.73
C PRO A 41 14.13 -0.58 8.43
N SER A 42 13.98 -0.92 9.70
CA SER A 42 12.93 -0.36 10.58
C SER A 42 13.35 0.96 11.24
N ASP A 43 14.66 1.19 11.39
CA ASP A 43 15.20 2.43 11.93
C ASP A 43 15.05 3.59 10.92
N PRO A 44 14.52 4.76 11.34
CA PRO A 44 14.25 5.85 10.40
C PRO A 44 15.47 6.44 9.71
N ASP A 45 16.60 6.55 10.41
CA ASP A 45 17.82 7.14 9.85
C ASP A 45 18.49 6.14 8.90
N ALA A 46 18.45 4.85 9.24
CA ALA A 46 18.88 3.78 8.35
C ALA A 46 18.01 3.72 7.08
N PHE A 47 16.68 3.88 7.20
CA PHE A 47 15.76 3.91 6.07
C PHE A 47 16.04 5.09 5.14
N GLU A 48 16.14 6.30 5.70
CA GLU A 48 16.45 7.52 4.93
C GLU A 48 17.79 7.39 4.19
N LYS A 49 18.82 6.90 4.89
CA LYS A 49 20.14 6.66 4.29
C LYS A 49 20.09 5.60 3.20
N ALA A 50 19.36 4.51 3.42
CA ALA A 50 19.27 3.40 2.47
C ALA A 50 18.60 3.82 1.16
N PHE A 51 17.63 4.74 1.19
CA PHE A 51 16.92 5.23 0.01
C PHE A 51 17.34 6.64 -0.43
N GLY A 52 18.46 7.15 0.10
CA GLY A 52 18.94 8.50 -0.16
C GLY A 52 18.96 8.87 -1.65
N GLY A 53 18.43 10.05 -2.00
CA GLY A 53 18.27 10.50 -3.38
C GLY A 53 16.93 10.17 -4.03
N HIS A 54 16.03 9.48 -3.34
CA HIS A 54 14.64 9.26 -3.76
C HIS A 54 13.62 9.96 -2.86
N SER A 55 12.44 10.24 -3.38
CA SER A 55 11.35 10.90 -2.65
C SER A 55 10.88 10.11 -1.42
N ILE A 56 10.99 8.78 -1.46
CA ILE A 56 10.62 7.89 -0.35
C ILE A 56 11.58 8.00 0.84
N ALA A 57 12.81 8.50 0.66
CA ALA A 57 13.75 8.70 1.77
C ALA A 57 13.17 9.67 2.82
N PHE A 58 12.48 10.72 2.37
CA PHE A 58 11.83 11.70 3.24
C PHE A 58 10.62 11.16 4.00
N TRP A 59 10.16 9.95 3.67
CA TRP A 59 9.10 9.30 4.44
C TRP A 59 9.66 8.73 5.74
N ARG A 60 10.98 8.45 5.79
CA ARG A 60 11.75 7.93 6.93
C ARG A 60 11.26 6.59 7.49
N GLN A 61 10.19 6.03 6.97
CA GLN A 61 9.64 4.74 7.38
C GLN A 61 8.80 4.16 6.25
N ALA A 62 8.65 2.84 6.27
CA ALA A 62 7.91 2.13 5.24
C ALA A 62 6.40 2.39 5.30
N LEU A 63 5.83 2.66 6.48
CA LEU A 63 4.43 3.02 6.64
C LEU A 63 4.33 4.39 7.28
N ARG A 64 3.54 5.30 6.69
CA ARG A 64 3.22 6.59 7.31
C ARG A 64 1.76 6.91 7.10
N VAL A 65 1.08 7.24 8.20
CA VAL A 65 -0.25 7.84 8.16
C VAL A 65 -0.08 9.34 8.31
N LEU A 66 -0.67 10.08 7.39
CA LEU A 66 -0.73 11.54 7.43
C LEU A 66 -2.15 11.95 7.77
N ASP A 67 -2.28 12.59 8.94
CA ASP A 67 -3.56 13.10 9.42
C ASP A 67 -4.04 14.28 8.60
N ARG A 68 -5.36 14.50 8.69
CA ARG A 68 -6.02 15.64 8.08
C ARG A 68 -5.37 16.96 8.53
N GLY A 69 -4.86 17.73 7.58
CA GLY A 69 -4.35 19.09 7.80
C GLY A 69 -2.85 19.24 8.10
N THR A 70 -2.05 18.18 8.01
CA THR A 70 -0.58 18.24 8.25
C THR A 70 0.27 18.38 6.97
N GLY A 71 -0.37 18.53 5.81
CA GLY A 71 0.27 18.84 4.51
C GLY A 71 -0.64 19.74 3.66
N GLY A 72 -0.11 20.43 2.66
CA GLY A 72 -0.90 21.34 1.80
C GLY A 72 -2.11 20.66 1.13
N ASP A 73 -2.98 21.44 0.47
CA ASP A 73 -4.32 21.16 -0.13
C ASP A 73 -4.84 19.71 -0.32
N ARG A 74 -3.98 18.72 -0.54
CA ARG A 74 -4.32 17.28 -0.60
C ARG A 74 -4.43 16.60 0.76
N ALA A 75 -3.81 17.12 1.82
CA ALA A 75 -3.83 16.49 3.14
C ALA A 75 -5.10 16.76 3.94
N GLU A 76 -6.11 17.44 3.39
CA GLU A 76 -7.39 17.66 4.09
C GLU A 76 -8.19 16.37 4.31
N LYS A 77 -7.81 15.24 3.66
CA LYS A 77 -8.63 14.02 3.62
C LYS A 77 -8.00 12.76 4.22
N GLY A 78 -6.76 12.85 4.73
CA GLY A 78 -6.00 11.72 5.28
C GLY A 78 -5.31 10.91 4.18
N GLU A 79 -4.02 10.63 4.34
CA GLU A 79 -3.20 9.92 3.34
C GLU A 79 -2.42 8.78 4.02
N LEU A 80 -2.42 7.60 3.39
CA LEU A 80 -1.57 6.47 3.77
C LEU A 80 -0.43 6.35 2.75
N GLN A 81 0.80 6.39 3.23
CA GLN A 81 2.01 6.16 2.43
C GLN A 81 2.59 4.80 2.81
N LEU A 82 2.85 3.95 1.80
CA LEU A 82 3.41 2.61 2.00
C LEU A 82 4.58 2.39 1.06
N VAL A 83 5.68 1.87 1.58
CA VAL A 83 6.77 1.24 0.84
C VAL A 83 6.70 -0.26 1.15
N TYR A 84 6.64 -1.08 0.12
CA TYR A 84 6.34 -2.50 0.27
C TYR A 84 7.09 -3.36 -0.73
N ALA A 85 7.28 -4.62 -0.34
CA ALA A 85 7.97 -5.63 -1.13
C ALA A 85 6.98 -6.33 -2.06
N PHE A 86 7.10 -6.12 -3.36
CA PHE A 86 6.27 -6.79 -4.36
C PHE A 86 6.93 -8.11 -4.81
N PRO A 87 6.38 -9.28 -4.42
CA PRO A 87 6.99 -10.57 -4.75
C PRO A 87 6.97 -10.82 -6.26
N LEU A 88 8.12 -11.19 -6.83
CA LEU A 88 8.23 -11.48 -8.26
C LEU A 88 7.82 -12.92 -8.56
N ARG A 89 6.50 -13.15 -8.61
CA ARG A 89 5.88 -14.45 -8.92
C ARG A 89 5.60 -14.64 -10.41
N GLY A 90 6.53 -14.18 -11.26
CA GLY A 90 6.38 -14.15 -12.72
C GLY A 90 6.54 -15.52 -13.42
N SER A 91 6.91 -16.57 -12.70
CA SER A 91 6.88 -17.96 -13.16
C SER A 91 6.25 -18.82 -12.05
N VAL A 92 5.82 -20.04 -12.39
CA VAL A 92 5.08 -20.98 -11.53
C VAL A 92 5.67 -21.13 -10.10
N ASP A 93 6.95 -20.82 -9.89
CA ASP A 93 7.66 -20.94 -8.60
C ASP A 93 8.21 -19.63 -8.00
N GLY A 94 8.09 -18.49 -8.70
CA GLY A 94 8.70 -17.21 -8.31
C GLY A 94 10.23 -17.18 -8.46
N ALA A 95 10.80 -15.99 -8.64
CA ALA A 95 12.26 -15.82 -8.69
C ALA A 95 12.83 -15.91 -7.26
N ARG A 96 13.61 -16.96 -6.99
CA ARG A 96 14.31 -17.18 -5.71
C ARG A 96 15.81 -17.24 -5.95
N ILE A 97 16.58 -17.08 -4.89
CA ILE A 97 18.02 -17.29 -4.95
C ILE A 97 18.34 -18.77 -5.22
N LEU A 98 19.15 -19.01 -6.26
CA LEU A 98 19.73 -20.32 -6.61
C LEU A 98 21.23 -20.32 -6.30
N ALA A 99 21.58 -20.02 -5.06
CA ALA A 99 22.96 -20.14 -4.58
C ALA A 99 23.14 -21.47 -3.84
N ASP A 100 24.34 -22.04 -3.89
CA ASP A 100 24.69 -23.29 -3.20
C ASP A 100 24.89 -23.09 -1.68
N GLY A 101 24.49 -21.92 -1.18
CA GLY A 101 24.60 -21.44 0.19
C GLY A 101 24.12 -19.99 0.29
N ASP A 102 24.32 -19.37 1.44
CA ASP A 102 23.99 -17.96 1.65
C ASP A 102 24.93 -17.05 0.85
N VAL A 103 24.41 -15.91 0.39
CA VAL A 103 25.20 -14.92 -0.35
C VAL A 103 25.61 -13.79 0.59
N SER A 104 26.90 -13.70 0.92
CA SER A 104 27.43 -12.58 1.71
C SER A 104 27.55 -11.31 0.88
N PHE A 105 27.28 -10.17 1.48
CA PHE A 105 27.42 -8.86 0.85
C PHE A 105 28.01 -7.83 1.83
N ASP A 106 28.69 -6.83 1.27
CA ASP A 106 29.21 -5.70 2.01
C ASP A 106 29.20 -4.47 1.09
N ALA A 107 28.60 -3.37 1.56
CA ALA A 107 28.58 -2.09 0.86
C ALA A 107 30.00 -1.59 0.52
N ALA A 108 31.01 -1.90 1.34
CA ALA A 108 32.40 -1.53 1.03
C ALA A 108 32.97 -2.27 -0.18
N SER A 109 32.46 -3.48 -0.46
CA SER A 109 32.85 -4.28 -1.64
C SER A 109 32.09 -3.87 -2.92
N GLY A 110 31.08 -3.02 -2.78
CA GLY A 110 30.35 -2.40 -3.88
C GLY A 110 29.29 -3.29 -4.52
N ARG A 111 29.64 -4.43 -5.11
CA ARG A 111 28.67 -5.26 -5.86
C ARG A 111 28.71 -6.73 -5.48
N VAL A 112 27.53 -7.34 -5.50
CA VAL A 112 27.34 -8.78 -5.31
C VAL A 112 26.49 -9.34 -6.44
N THR A 113 26.82 -10.54 -6.90
CA THR A 113 26.05 -11.24 -7.94
C THR A 113 25.30 -12.40 -7.30
N VAL A 114 23.98 -12.42 -7.51
CA VAL A 114 23.08 -13.41 -6.94
C VAL A 114 22.50 -14.27 -8.05
N PRO A 115 22.82 -15.58 -8.11
CA PRO A 115 22.19 -16.50 -9.05
C PRO A 115 20.70 -16.68 -8.69
N LEU A 116 19.84 -16.80 -9.70
CA LEU A 116 18.39 -16.93 -9.52
C LEU A 116 17.87 -18.24 -10.12
N THR A 117 16.79 -18.77 -9.53
CA THR A 117 16.09 -19.98 -9.99
C THR A 117 15.32 -19.77 -11.30
N ALA A 118 14.93 -18.52 -11.58
CA ALA A 118 14.12 -18.16 -12.73
C ALA A 118 14.60 -16.86 -13.38
N SER A 119 14.25 -16.67 -14.64
CA SER A 119 14.47 -15.41 -15.34
C SER A 119 13.58 -14.32 -14.75
N ILE A 120 14.11 -13.10 -14.72
CA ILE A 120 13.35 -11.90 -14.33
C ILE A 120 12.54 -11.43 -15.55
N PRO A 121 11.22 -11.21 -15.41
CA PRO A 121 10.41 -10.64 -16.49
C PRO A 121 10.96 -9.30 -16.97
N SER A 122 10.88 -9.04 -18.28
CA SER A 122 11.30 -7.76 -18.84
C SER A 122 10.53 -6.58 -18.22
N GLY A 123 11.23 -5.46 -18.02
CA GLY A 123 10.63 -4.26 -17.43
C GLY A 123 10.31 -4.37 -15.94
N THR A 124 10.78 -5.42 -15.24
CA THR A 124 10.62 -5.54 -13.79
C THR A 124 11.40 -4.46 -13.04
N PHE A 125 12.66 -4.28 -13.41
CA PHE A 125 13.57 -3.29 -12.83
C PHE A 125 13.91 -2.19 -13.83
N GLU A 126 14.01 -0.96 -13.33
CA GLU A 126 14.50 0.20 -14.08
C GLU A 126 15.86 0.61 -13.52
N LEU A 127 16.94 0.46 -14.29
CA LEU A 127 18.31 0.59 -13.77
C LEU A 127 18.73 2.05 -13.48
N SER A 128 17.90 3.01 -13.88
CA SER A 128 18.11 4.43 -13.62
C SER A 128 18.16 4.75 -12.12
N ALA A 129 19.10 5.64 -11.76
CA ALA A 129 19.32 6.06 -10.38
C ALA A 129 18.17 6.78 -9.71
N SER A 130 17.30 7.39 -10.50
CA SER A 130 16.20 8.19 -9.98
C SER A 130 14.94 7.37 -9.74
N GLN A 131 14.91 6.10 -10.17
CA GLN A 131 13.69 5.29 -10.21
C GLN A 131 13.61 4.30 -9.06
N ILE A 132 12.51 4.33 -8.32
CA ILE A 132 12.22 3.39 -7.21
C ILE A 132 12.11 1.95 -7.72
N LYS A 133 11.71 1.78 -9.00
CA LYS A 133 11.63 0.49 -9.67
C LYS A 133 13.00 -0.19 -9.86
N GLY A 134 14.12 0.47 -9.58
CA GLY A 134 15.48 -0.08 -9.67
C GLY A 134 15.97 -0.86 -8.45
N TRP A 135 15.09 -1.16 -7.50
CA TRP A 135 15.47 -1.73 -6.20
C TRP A 135 14.90 -3.14 -5.99
N ALA A 136 15.75 -4.00 -5.43
CA ALA A 136 15.45 -5.36 -5.05
C ALA A 136 15.52 -5.51 -3.53
N LEU A 137 14.63 -6.34 -2.98
CA LEU A 137 14.55 -6.65 -1.56
C LEU A 137 14.62 -8.15 -1.37
N PHE A 138 15.27 -8.54 -0.28
CA PHE A 138 15.31 -9.90 0.22
C PHE A 138 14.96 -9.87 1.71
N PRO A 139 13.84 -10.49 2.13
CA PRO A 139 13.39 -10.48 3.51
C PRO A 139 14.49 -10.77 4.53
N THR A 140 15.37 -11.73 4.26
CA THR A 140 16.41 -12.15 5.21
C THR A 140 17.58 -11.17 5.33
N ALA A 141 17.81 -10.35 4.31
CA ALA A 141 18.90 -9.39 4.31
C ALA A 141 18.60 -8.13 5.13
N GLY A 142 17.33 -7.78 5.32
CA GLY A 142 16.89 -6.59 6.06
C GLY A 142 17.33 -5.25 5.45
N LEU A 143 17.89 -5.26 4.24
CA LEU A 143 18.47 -4.10 3.57
C LEU A 143 18.08 -4.09 2.09
N PRO A 144 17.79 -2.91 1.52
CA PRO A 144 17.49 -2.80 0.10
C PRO A 144 18.75 -2.81 -0.75
N PHE A 145 18.63 -3.41 -1.94
CA PHE A 145 19.71 -3.50 -2.90
C PHE A 145 19.35 -2.77 -4.17
N ARG A 146 20.31 -2.01 -4.70
CA ARG A 146 20.14 -1.40 -6.01
C ARG A 146 20.50 -2.39 -7.10
N VAL A 147 19.62 -2.57 -8.07
CA VAL A 147 19.86 -3.45 -9.22
C VAL A 147 20.75 -2.72 -10.21
N ARG A 148 21.90 -3.31 -10.54
CA ARG A 148 22.87 -2.78 -11.51
C ARG A 148 22.84 -3.50 -12.85
N GLY A 149 22.29 -4.70 -12.87
CA GLY A 149 22.10 -5.47 -14.08
C GLY A 149 21.51 -6.83 -13.76
N TYR A 150 20.93 -7.45 -14.77
CA TYR A 150 20.45 -8.82 -14.67
C TYR A 150 20.58 -9.52 -16.02
N SER A 151 20.91 -10.80 -16.00
CA SER A 151 20.87 -11.64 -17.20
C SER A 151 20.57 -13.09 -16.83
N ALA A 152 20.02 -13.84 -17.79
CA ALA A 152 19.73 -15.26 -17.62
C ALA A 152 21.00 -16.08 -17.28
N ALA A 153 22.18 -15.64 -17.74
CA ALA A 153 23.44 -16.36 -17.55
C ALA A 153 24.22 -15.95 -16.29
N LYS A 154 24.05 -14.72 -15.78
CA LYS A 154 24.83 -14.17 -14.66
C LYS A 154 24.00 -13.88 -13.41
N GLY A 155 22.69 -14.11 -13.45
CA GLY A 155 21.81 -13.77 -12.33
C GLY A 155 21.62 -12.27 -12.18
N LEU A 156 21.40 -11.83 -10.95
CA LEU A 156 21.11 -10.44 -10.58
C LEU A 156 22.36 -9.79 -9.96
N THR A 157 22.84 -8.70 -10.54
CA THR A 157 23.91 -7.89 -9.96
C THR A 157 23.32 -6.80 -9.09
N LEU A 158 23.67 -6.83 -7.81
CA LEU A 158 23.15 -5.99 -6.76
C LEU A 158 24.25 -5.12 -6.16
N GLU A 159 23.85 -3.96 -5.66
CA GLU A 159 24.70 -3.04 -4.91
C GLU A 159 24.01 -2.68 -3.59
N PRO A 160 24.46 -3.24 -2.45
CA PRO A 160 23.99 -2.79 -1.14
C PRO A 160 24.41 -1.35 -0.93
N GLN A 161 23.46 -0.50 -0.52
CA GLN A 161 23.77 0.92 -0.28
C GLN A 161 24.42 1.15 1.08
N THR A 162 24.11 0.31 2.04
CA THR A 162 24.60 0.42 3.41
C THR A 162 24.81 -0.96 4.01
N GLY A 163 25.69 -1.06 5.01
CA GLY A 163 25.88 -2.24 5.82
C GLY A 163 26.50 -3.44 5.09
N SER A 164 26.54 -4.55 5.81
CA SER A 164 26.96 -5.85 5.34
C SER A 164 26.04 -6.91 5.94
N GLY A 165 25.99 -8.10 5.35
CA GLY A 165 25.11 -9.16 5.80
C GLY A 165 25.13 -10.35 4.87
N THR A 166 24.09 -11.18 5.00
CA THR A 166 23.87 -12.35 4.15
C THR A 166 22.46 -12.32 3.60
N ILE A 167 22.32 -12.81 2.37
CA ILE A 167 21.03 -13.19 1.81
C ILE A 167 20.92 -14.70 1.93
N ALA A 168 19.89 -15.17 2.63
CA ALA A 168 19.72 -16.59 2.86
C ALA A 168 19.49 -17.35 1.56
N ARG A 169 19.94 -18.60 1.54
CA ARG A 169 19.60 -19.53 0.46
C ARG A 169 18.08 -19.62 0.30
N TYR A 170 17.62 -19.64 -0.96
CA TYR A 170 16.20 -19.70 -1.35
C TYR A 170 15.34 -18.50 -0.93
N ASP A 171 15.94 -17.39 -0.51
CA ASP A 171 15.17 -16.19 -0.23
C ASP A 171 14.41 -15.72 -1.50
N GLU A 172 13.20 -15.20 -1.29
CA GLU A 172 12.32 -14.73 -2.37
C GLU A 172 12.80 -13.36 -2.83
N LEU A 173 12.91 -13.16 -4.15
CA LEU A 173 13.22 -11.84 -4.70
C LEU A 173 11.95 -11.00 -4.76
N HIS A 174 12.00 -9.84 -4.12
CA HIS A 174 10.94 -8.84 -4.21
C HIS A 174 11.45 -7.60 -4.95
N ALA A 175 10.58 -6.97 -5.72
CA ALA A 175 10.80 -5.61 -6.21
C ALA A 175 10.28 -4.59 -5.20
N LEU A 176 10.98 -3.48 -5.04
CA LEU A 176 10.48 -2.37 -4.24
C LEU A 176 9.32 -1.66 -4.97
N ARG A 177 8.25 -1.39 -4.23
CA ARG A 177 7.15 -0.51 -4.66
C ARG A 177 6.82 0.47 -3.54
N ALA A 178 6.25 1.59 -3.93
CA ALA A 178 5.81 2.64 -3.04
C ALA A 178 4.49 3.22 -3.57
N LEU A 179 3.51 3.37 -2.69
CA LEU A 179 2.21 3.92 -3.03
C LEU A 179 1.77 4.99 -2.02
N LYS A 180 0.89 5.86 -2.48
CA LYS A 180 0.05 6.71 -1.63
C LYS A 180 -1.41 6.38 -1.87
N ALA A 181 -2.20 6.30 -0.81
CA ALA A 181 -3.62 6.03 -0.86
C ALA A 181 -4.37 7.14 -0.13
N TYR A 182 -5.34 7.77 -0.79
CA TYR A 182 -6.06 8.91 -0.26
C TYR A 182 -7.42 9.08 -0.94
N LEU A 183 -8.25 9.96 -0.40
CA LEU A 183 -9.59 10.24 -0.88
C LEU A 183 -9.65 11.65 -1.50
N ILE A 184 -10.19 11.80 -2.71
CA ILE A 184 -10.54 13.10 -3.31
C ILE A 184 -11.99 13.04 -3.80
N ASP A 185 -12.80 14.02 -3.38
CA ASP A 185 -14.19 14.25 -3.79
C ASP A 185 -15.15 13.05 -3.84
N GLY A 186 -14.88 12.05 -3.01
CA GLY A 186 -15.68 10.83 -2.95
C GLY A 186 -15.10 9.65 -3.74
N THR A 187 -13.90 9.80 -4.29
CA THR A 187 -13.18 8.79 -5.06
C THR A 187 -11.88 8.45 -4.37
N PHE A 188 -11.68 7.16 -4.09
CA PHE A 188 -10.44 6.61 -3.56
C PHE A 188 -9.39 6.53 -4.67
N PHE A 189 -8.22 7.09 -4.42
CA PHE A 189 -7.09 7.10 -5.33
C PHE A 189 -5.93 6.29 -4.79
N VAL A 190 -5.21 5.65 -5.71
CA VAL A 190 -3.89 5.07 -5.46
C VAL A 190 -2.89 5.70 -6.40
N ASP A 191 -1.83 6.25 -5.84
CA ASP A 191 -0.70 6.85 -6.54
C ASP A 191 0.52 5.94 -6.40
N ASP A 192 0.81 5.14 -7.43
CA ASP A 192 2.01 4.29 -7.47
C ASP A 192 3.23 5.14 -7.81
N VAL A 193 3.90 5.63 -6.76
CA VAL A 193 5.11 6.46 -6.83
C VAL A 193 6.25 5.77 -7.59
N SER A 194 6.17 4.45 -7.80
CA SER A 194 7.21 3.66 -8.48
C SER A 194 6.97 3.47 -9.97
N ALA A 195 5.73 3.66 -10.45
CA ALA A 195 5.36 3.33 -11.83
C ALA A 195 4.52 4.40 -12.54
N GLY A 196 3.96 5.39 -11.83
CA GLY A 196 3.08 6.38 -12.45
C GLY A 196 2.54 7.44 -11.48
N GLY A 197 1.40 8.01 -11.84
CA GLY A 197 0.69 9.00 -11.03
C GLY A 197 -0.65 8.46 -10.54
N ALA A 198 -1.30 9.22 -9.67
CA ALA A 198 -2.59 8.93 -9.06
C ALA A 198 -3.65 8.39 -10.04
N GLN A 199 -4.19 7.22 -9.73
CA GLN A 199 -5.28 6.57 -10.47
C GLN A 199 -6.54 6.47 -9.60
N PRO A 200 -7.71 6.86 -10.12
CA PRO A 200 -8.97 6.61 -9.42
C PRO A 200 -9.24 5.11 -9.38
N GLN A 201 -9.61 4.59 -8.21
CA GLN A 201 -9.85 3.15 -8.01
C GLN A 201 -11.30 2.84 -7.67
N VAL A 202 -11.89 3.59 -6.74
CA VAL A 202 -13.25 3.32 -6.24
C VAL A 202 -14.00 4.61 -5.97
N ASP A 203 -15.11 4.81 -6.66
CA ASP A 203 -16.03 5.92 -6.41
C ASP A 203 -17.00 5.64 -5.26
N ASN A 204 -17.67 6.70 -4.80
CA ASN A 204 -18.68 6.69 -3.75
C ASN A 204 -18.13 6.29 -2.37
N ILE A 205 -16.93 6.78 -2.05
CA ILE A 205 -16.31 6.66 -0.73
C ILE A 205 -16.50 7.99 0.02
N ALA A 206 -17.36 7.99 1.03
CA ALA A 206 -17.65 9.21 1.80
C ALA A 206 -16.50 9.60 2.74
N ALA A 207 -15.86 8.62 3.36
CA ALA A 207 -14.76 8.84 4.30
C ALA A 207 -13.79 7.66 4.34
N LEU A 208 -12.56 7.98 4.73
CA LEU A 208 -11.46 7.04 4.90
C LEU A 208 -10.70 7.46 6.14
N HIS A 209 -10.37 6.49 6.99
CA HIS A 209 -9.56 6.69 8.17
C HIS A 209 -8.53 5.57 8.31
N PHE A 210 -7.32 5.97 8.65
CA PHE A 210 -6.17 5.10 8.88
C PHE A 210 -5.71 5.32 10.31
N ASP A 211 -5.56 4.23 11.05
CA ASP A 211 -5.04 4.26 12.41
C ASP A 211 -3.93 3.21 12.53
N PHE A 212 -2.72 3.65 12.84
CA PHE A 212 -1.56 2.78 12.96
C PHE A 212 -1.03 2.80 14.38
N ASP A 213 -1.12 1.64 15.04
CA ASP A 213 -0.53 1.42 16.34
C ASP A 213 0.88 0.85 16.16
N ALA A 214 1.89 1.70 16.36
CA ALA A 214 3.29 1.31 16.28
C ALA A 214 3.72 0.32 17.38
N ALA A 215 3.02 0.26 18.52
CA ALA A 215 3.37 -0.65 19.61
C ALA A 215 2.94 -2.10 19.29
N THR A 216 1.80 -2.27 18.62
CA THR A 216 1.30 -3.60 18.22
C THR A 216 1.60 -3.95 16.76
N GLY A 217 1.97 -2.96 15.95
CA GLY A 217 2.22 -3.11 14.51
C GLY A 217 0.94 -3.31 13.69
N PHE A 218 -0.23 -2.90 14.21
CA PHE A 218 -1.50 -3.01 13.50
C PHE A 218 -1.87 -1.72 12.80
N LEU A 219 -2.22 -1.83 11.51
CA LEU A 219 -2.90 -0.79 10.75
C LEU A 219 -4.38 -1.15 10.66
N PHE A 220 -5.24 -0.31 11.23
CA PHE A 220 -6.68 -0.33 11.01
C PHE A 220 -7.08 0.66 9.94
N VAL A 221 -7.94 0.19 9.03
CA VAL A 221 -8.50 1.01 7.96
C VAL A 221 -10.01 0.92 8.04
N THR A 222 -10.64 2.09 8.19
CA THR A 222 -12.09 2.25 8.26
C THR A 222 -12.55 3.04 7.04
N VAL A 223 -13.49 2.45 6.29
CA VAL A 223 -14.01 3.00 5.05
C VAL A 223 -15.52 3.22 5.21
N VAL A 224 -15.97 4.43 4.90
CA VAL A 224 -17.40 4.73 4.75
C VAL A 224 -17.70 4.81 3.27
N ALA A 225 -18.46 3.85 2.77
CA ALA A 225 -18.86 3.78 1.38
C ALA A 225 -20.37 4.03 1.25
N ALA A 226 -20.77 4.57 0.10
CA ALA A 226 -22.14 4.94 -0.18
C ALA A 226 -22.73 4.09 -1.32
N GLY A 227 -24.05 3.91 -1.25
CA GLY A 227 -24.84 3.46 -2.39
C GLY A 227 -24.76 4.43 -3.57
N GLU A 228 -25.27 3.98 -4.70
CA GLU A 228 -25.34 4.74 -5.94
C GLU A 228 -26.42 5.82 -5.88
N ARG A 229 -27.60 5.47 -5.36
CA ARG A 229 -28.76 6.35 -5.40
C ARG A 229 -28.87 7.24 -4.17
N ALA A 230 -29.29 8.47 -4.41
CA ALA A 230 -29.76 9.38 -3.38
C ALA A 230 -31.26 9.15 -3.14
N ASP A 231 -31.64 9.07 -1.87
CA ASP A 231 -33.02 9.12 -1.39
C ASP A 231 -33.51 10.59 -1.36
N GLU A 232 -34.82 10.78 -1.49
CA GLU A 232 -35.45 12.11 -1.52
C GLU A 232 -35.39 12.84 -0.18
N ARG A 233 -35.19 12.09 0.90
CA ARG A 233 -35.10 12.59 2.28
C ARG A 233 -33.73 12.27 2.86
N PRO A 234 -33.21 13.12 3.76
CA PRO A 234 -32.00 12.78 4.49
C PRO A 234 -32.21 11.49 5.29
N LEU A 235 -31.22 10.61 5.25
CA LEU A 235 -31.15 9.38 6.03
C LEU A 235 -30.36 9.56 7.33
N TYR A 236 -29.49 10.57 7.37
CA TYR A 236 -28.61 10.88 8.49
C TYR A 236 -28.63 12.38 8.75
N ASP A 237 -28.71 12.77 10.02
CA ASP A 237 -28.66 14.17 10.44
C ASP A 237 -27.27 14.54 10.99
N SER A 238 -26.52 13.55 11.48
CA SER A 238 -25.19 13.74 12.07
C SER A 238 -24.25 12.54 11.85
N PRO A 239 -22.91 12.74 11.95
CA PRO A 239 -21.94 11.65 11.92
C PRO A 239 -22.12 10.58 13.02
N SER A 240 -22.61 10.98 14.20
CA SER A 240 -22.89 10.05 15.31
C SER A 240 -23.97 9.02 14.99
N ASP A 241 -24.74 9.23 13.91
CA ASP A 241 -25.77 8.30 13.44
C ASP A 241 -25.19 7.13 12.62
N LEU A 242 -23.86 7.05 12.48
CA LEU A 242 -23.17 5.98 11.73
C LEU A 242 -22.43 5.02 12.66
N PRO A 243 -23.04 3.85 12.96
CA PRO A 243 -22.39 2.81 13.75
C PRO A 243 -21.09 2.33 13.11
N GLY A 244 -20.04 2.21 13.92
CA GLY A 244 -18.75 1.65 13.53
C GLY A 244 -17.75 2.66 12.95
N TRP A 245 -18.14 3.92 12.76
CA TRP A 245 -17.17 4.98 12.52
C TRP A 245 -16.49 5.36 13.85
N PRO A 246 -15.16 5.62 13.88
CA PRO A 246 -14.48 6.13 15.07
C PRO A 246 -15.11 7.43 15.56
N ASP A 247 -14.88 7.80 16.83
CA ASP A 247 -15.37 9.05 17.43
C ASP A 247 -14.61 10.28 16.89
N LEU A 248 -14.75 10.48 15.58
CA LEU A 248 -14.14 11.51 14.78
C LEU A 248 -15.23 12.16 13.94
N SER A 249 -15.16 13.46 13.77
CA SER A 249 -16.04 14.15 12.82
C SER A 249 -15.85 13.56 11.42
N LEU A 250 -16.91 13.03 10.84
CA LEU A 250 -16.88 12.67 9.42
C LEU A 250 -16.70 13.94 8.55
N PRO A 251 -16.12 13.80 7.34
CA PRO A 251 -16.12 14.90 6.38
C PRO A 251 -17.56 15.35 6.09
N ASP A 252 -17.74 16.66 6.00
CA ASP A 252 -18.99 17.42 5.90
C ASP A 252 -20.27 16.63 5.50
N PHE A 253 -21.08 16.28 6.51
CA PHE A 253 -22.38 15.62 6.40
C PHE A 253 -23.49 16.51 5.85
N SER A 254 -23.23 17.81 5.59
CA SER A 254 -24.22 18.69 4.97
C SER A 254 -24.37 18.48 3.45
N THR A 255 -23.59 17.56 2.88
CA THR A 255 -23.46 17.32 1.43
C THR A 255 -24.29 16.14 0.91
N LYS A 256 -24.02 15.68 -0.32
CA LYS A 256 -24.69 14.56 -1.00
C LYS A 256 -24.78 13.26 -0.18
N TRP A 257 -23.88 13.05 0.79
CA TRP A 257 -23.78 11.80 1.53
C TRP A 257 -24.96 11.55 2.49
N ARG A 258 -25.58 12.60 3.05
CA ARG A 258 -26.74 12.43 3.95
C ARG A 258 -27.96 11.82 3.28
N TYR A 259 -28.01 11.87 1.95
CA TYR A 259 -29.09 11.32 1.14
C TYR A 259 -28.79 9.92 0.62
N ARG A 260 -27.63 9.35 0.91
CA ARG A 260 -27.24 8.03 0.38
C ARG A 260 -27.12 7.04 1.52
N ARG A 261 -27.46 5.78 1.27
CA ARG A 261 -27.23 4.72 2.25
C ARG A 261 -25.74 4.49 2.42
N LEU A 262 -25.26 4.61 3.65
CA LEU A 262 -23.85 4.48 3.99
C LEU A 262 -23.61 3.16 4.71
N VAL A 263 -22.47 2.55 4.41
CA VAL A 263 -21.98 1.36 5.10
C VAL A 263 -20.56 1.64 5.56
N VAL A 264 -20.30 1.35 6.83
CA VAL A 264 -18.95 1.32 7.39
C VAL A 264 -18.40 -0.09 7.27
N VAL A 265 -17.22 -0.22 6.70
CA VAL A 265 -16.44 -1.46 6.74
C VAL A 265 -15.07 -1.15 7.33
N GLN A 266 -14.53 -2.11 8.07
CA GLN A 266 -13.24 -1.97 8.73
C GLN A 266 -12.45 -3.27 8.58
N ARG A 267 -11.14 -3.13 8.41
CA ARG A 267 -10.21 -4.25 8.49
C ARG A 267 -8.91 -3.79 9.14
N GLY A 268 -8.32 -4.69 9.92
CA GLY A 268 -7.01 -4.51 10.53
C GLY A 268 -6.01 -5.51 9.96
N TRP A 269 -4.79 -5.07 9.70
CA TRP A 269 -3.68 -5.93 9.32
C TRP A 269 -2.49 -5.70 10.24
N ARG A 270 -1.82 -6.79 10.60
CA ARG A 270 -0.52 -6.71 11.29
C ARG A 270 0.58 -6.62 10.26
N LEU A 271 1.43 -5.60 10.36
CA LEU A 271 2.63 -5.49 9.54
C LEU A 271 3.62 -6.61 9.89
N ARG A 272 4.38 -7.06 8.89
CA ARG A 272 5.34 -8.18 9.01
C ARG A 272 6.77 -7.75 9.34
N ASN A 273 7.04 -6.45 9.40
CA ASN A 273 8.36 -5.88 9.72
C ASN A 273 8.50 -5.66 11.22
#